data_AF-M1RF18-F1
#
_entry.id   AF-M1RF18-F1
#
_cell.length_a   1.000
_cell.length_b   1.000
_cell.length_c   1.000
_cell.angle_alpha   90.00
_cell.angle_beta   90.00
_cell.angle_gamma   90.00
#
_symmetry.space_group_name_H-M   'P 1'
#
loop_
_entity.id
_entity.type
_entity.pdbx_description
1 polymer ?
#
loop_
_entity_poly.entity_id
_entity_poly.type
_entity_poly.pdbx_seq_one_letter_code
_entity_poly.pdbx_strand_id
1 'polypeptide(L)'
;MRLKTIKHFVFRMFEDPSSTAYKTYQPISIFIVLLSIVLGLLNEFHALHEDLYSMAFVFDFAASFVIGFEYVSRLWLCSDFTEDFIRNRDQGFLKAFIKAIKPKILWMSKPYSIVDFISIFPIFHPLRLIRIVVLLARFFKISMQYKEIYTTLISHISDVVNEIFGILMFIFISMFSLTIILFSVEKEAHNPHMHNLFDAFYLAMITATTVGYGDITPITTVGRIVAVVIAFMGWLSFSVLTAFISSGLIRYINLLKTGGIIMADLKDHIILAGWTEATSYMIEKLSHSKDKPMIVVISNQDLELPSGFIFKKGDFVKEKVLKDVKIELAKRINIFPEPIQNLDSESIDARSMLTAVVARGLNKNIKINLQLLKIENAKTFRKRNIADNIIVSGEILGDMFLKDL
;
A
#
# COMPACT_ATOMS: atom_id res chain seq x y z
N MET A 1 -9.87 3.63 -35.07
CA MET A 1 -10.29 4.77 -34.22
C MET A 1 -11.37 4.38 -33.19
N ARG A 2 -12.55 3.86 -33.61
CA ARG A 2 -13.69 3.53 -32.71
C ARG A 2 -13.38 2.55 -31.56
N LEU A 3 -12.62 1.48 -31.80
CA LEU A 3 -12.24 0.51 -30.75
C LEU A 3 -11.36 1.10 -29.64
N LYS A 4 -10.47 2.03 -29.98
CA LYS A 4 -9.62 2.72 -28.99
C LYS A 4 -10.45 3.67 -28.12
N THR A 5 -11.46 4.33 -28.69
CA THR A 5 -12.41 5.16 -27.94
C THR A 5 -13.27 4.36 -26.97
N ILE A 6 -13.76 3.18 -27.38
CA ILE A 6 -14.53 2.28 -26.50
C ILE A 6 -13.66 1.74 -25.37
N LYS A 7 -12.44 1.26 -25.67
CA LYS A 7 -11.49 0.83 -24.62
C LYS A 7 -11.18 1.95 -23.64
N HIS A 8 -10.99 3.17 -24.12
CA HIS A 8 -10.73 4.32 -23.25
C HIS A 8 -11.93 4.68 -22.38
N PHE A 9 -13.16 4.53 -22.87
CA PHE A 9 -14.36 4.69 -22.05
C PHE A 9 -14.47 3.62 -20.97
N VAL A 10 -14.30 2.35 -21.33
CA VAL A 10 -14.35 1.22 -20.39
C VAL A 10 -13.23 1.34 -19.34
N PHE A 11 -12.03 1.75 -19.74
CA PHE A 11 -10.92 2.04 -18.82
C PHE A 11 -11.30 3.13 -17.82
N ARG A 12 -11.86 4.25 -18.29
CA ARG A 12 -12.31 5.35 -17.42
C ARG A 12 -13.44 4.96 -16.47
N MET A 13 -14.21 3.91 -16.77
CA MET A 13 -15.31 3.44 -15.93
C MET A 13 -14.83 2.45 -14.88
N PHE A 14 -13.88 1.57 -15.20
CA PHE A 14 -13.52 0.45 -14.33
C PHE A 14 -12.15 0.56 -13.66
N GLU A 15 -11.20 1.36 -14.19
CA GLU A 15 -9.81 1.37 -13.72
C GLU A 15 -9.19 2.76 -13.49
N ASP A 16 -9.91 3.85 -13.75
CA ASP A 16 -9.42 5.21 -13.49
C ASP A 16 -10.13 5.83 -12.27
N PRO A 17 -9.52 5.84 -11.07
CA PRO A 17 -10.11 6.43 -9.87
C PRO A 17 -10.42 7.92 -9.98
N SER A 18 -9.75 8.64 -10.89
CA SER A 18 -9.94 10.08 -11.06
C SER A 18 -11.21 10.43 -11.85
N SER A 19 -11.66 9.49 -12.69
CA SER A 19 -12.81 9.64 -13.58
C SER A 19 -14.14 9.73 -12.83
N THR A 20 -15.01 10.63 -13.29
CA THR A 20 -16.40 10.74 -12.80
C THR A 20 -17.18 9.45 -13.01
N ALA A 21 -16.92 8.73 -14.11
CA ALA A 21 -17.61 7.47 -14.41
C ALA A 21 -17.26 6.35 -13.42
N TYR A 22 -16.00 6.31 -12.96
CA TYR A 22 -15.57 5.37 -11.93
C TYR A 22 -16.22 5.70 -10.58
N LYS A 23 -16.20 6.98 -10.19
CA LYS A 23 -16.77 7.46 -8.92
C LYS A 23 -18.27 7.20 -8.80
N THR A 24 -19.01 7.17 -9.91
CA THR A 24 -20.44 6.85 -9.92
C THR A 24 -20.71 5.36 -9.99
N TYR A 25 -19.97 4.60 -10.80
CA TYR A 25 -20.19 3.16 -10.96
C TYR A 25 -19.79 2.36 -9.71
N GLN A 26 -18.66 2.70 -9.10
CA GLN A 26 -18.10 1.96 -7.98
C GLN A 26 -19.06 1.75 -6.79
N PRO A 27 -19.72 2.80 -6.23
CA PRO A 27 -20.66 2.61 -5.12
C PRO A 27 -21.88 1.77 -5.53
N ILE A 28 -22.31 1.85 -6.80
CA ILE A 28 -23.43 1.05 -7.32
C ILE A 28 -23.05 -0.42 -7.38
N SER A 29 -21.86 -0.75 -7.88
CA SER A 29 -21.36 -2.13 -7.90
C SER A 29 -21.24 -2.71 -6.48
N ILE A 30 -20.68 -1.95 -5.54
CA ILE A 30 -20.59 -2.34 -4.13
C ILE A 30 -21.98 -2.60 -3.54
N PHE A 31 -22.94 -1.71 -3.81
CA PHE A 31 -24.31 -1.88 -3.34
C PHE A 31 -24.96 -3.16 -3.88
N ILE A 32 -24.80 -3.47 -5.18
CA ILE A 32 -25.32 -4.69 -5.80
C ILE A 32 -24.71 -5.93 -5.15
N VAL A 33 -23.38 -5.95 -4.96
CA VAL A 33 -22.69 -7.07 -4.31
C VAL A 33 -23.13 -7.23 -2.86
N LEU A 34 -23.22 -6.14 -2.10
CA LEU A 34 -23.65 -6.15 -0.70
C LEU A 34 -25.09 -6.65 -0.56
N LEU A 35 -26.02 -6.12 -1.35
CA LEU A 35 -27.41 -6.54 -1.35
C LEU A 35 -27.53 -8.03 -1.69
N SER A 36 -26.71 -8.51 -2.64
CA SER A 36 -26.69 -9.92 -2.99
C SER A 36 -26.15 -10.82 -1.88
N ILE A 37 -25.11 -10.37 -1.15
CA ILE A 37 -24.62 -11.08 0.05
C ILE A 37 -25.72 -11.15 1.12
N VAL A 38 -26.40 -10.04 1.41
CA VAL A 38 -27.47 -9.98 2.42
C VAL A 38 -28.61 -10.94 2.07
N LEU A 39 -29.09 -10.90 0.82
CA LEU A 39 -30.14 -11.82 0.36
C LEU A 39 -29.70 -13.28 0.44
N GLY A 40 -28.45 -13.58 0.08
CA GLY A 40 -27.86 -14.91 0.21
C GLY A 40 -27.79 -15.39 1.66
N LEU A 41 -27.40 -14.53 2.60
CA LEU A 41 -27.36 -14.83 4.03
C LEU A 41 -28.76 -15.07 4.61
N LEU A 42 -29.74 -14.20 4.29
CA LEU A 42 -31.12 -14.37 4.74
C LEU A 42 -31.72 -15.70 4.27
N ASN A 43 -31.39 -16.11 3.04
CA ASN A 43 -31.80 -17.41 2.51
C ASN A 43 -31.14 -18.58 3.27
N GLU A 44 -29.84 -18.47 3.58
CA GLU A 44 -29.11 -19.52 4.30
C GLU A 44 -29.67 -19.77 5.71
N PHE A 45 -30.08 -18.71 6.41
CA PHE A 45 -30.72 -18.79 7.73
C PHE A 45 -32.23 -19.05 7.68
N HIS A 46 -32.80 -19.32 6.50
CA HIS A 46 -34.24 -19.52 6.29
C HIS A 46 -35.09 -18.35 6.84
N ALA A 47 -34.51 -17.15 6.85
CA ALA A 47 -35.14 -15.92 7.34
C ALA A 47 -35.85 -15.15 6.22
N LEU A 48 -35.76 -15.63 4.98
CA LEU A 48 -36.41 -15.03 3.81
C LEU A 48 -37.82 -15.62 3.64
N HIS A 49 -38.84 -14.77 3.55
CA HIS A 49 -40.20 -15.20 3.21
C HIS A 49 -40.25 -15.88 1.82
N GLU A 50 -41.09 -16.91 1.67
CA GLU A 50 -41.19 -17.73 0.46
C GLU A 50 -41.43 -16.91 -0.82
N ASP A 51 -42.27 -15.87 -0.74
CA ASP A 51 -42.58 -14.98 -1.87
C ASP A 51 -41.35 -14.21 -2.39
N LEU A 52 -40.39 -13.92 -1.50
CA LEU A 52 -39.18 -13.16 -1.81
C LEU A 52 -38.05 -14.05 -2.38
N TYR A 53 -38.15 -15.38 -2.29
CA TYR A 53 -37.13 -16.29 -2.78
C TYR A 53 -36.90 -16.15 -4.30
N SER A 54 -37.99 -16.10 -5.06
CA SER A 54 -37.94 -15.95 -6.51
C SER A 54 -37.28 -14.64 -6.94
N MET A 55 -37.61 -13.54 -6.26
CA MET A 55 -37.01 -12.23 -6.50
C MET A 55 -35.53 -12.19 -6.12
N ALA A 56 -35.16 -12.80 -4.99
CA ALA A 56 -33.77 -12.86 -4.54
C ALA A 56 -32.91 -13.70 -5.49
N PHE A 57 -33.46 -14.81 -6.03
CA PHE A 57 -32.80 -15.62 -7.05
C PHE A 57 -32.54 -14.84 -8.34
N VAL A 58 -33.55 -14.13 -8.86
CA VAL A 58 -33.41 -13.31 -10.07
C VAL A 58 -32.39 -12.19 -9.85
N PHE A 59 -32.42 -11.55 -8.67
CA PHE A 59 -31.47 -10.53 -8.29
C PHE A 59 -30.02 -11.06 -8.24
N ASP A 60 -29.80 -12.22 -7.63
CA ASP A 60 -28.47 -12.83 -7.57
C ASP A 60 -27.92 -13.19 -8.95
N PHE A 61 -28.78 -13.67 -9.86
CA PHE A 61 -28.39 -13.93 -11.24
C PHE A 61 -28.03 -12.63 -11.98
N ALA A 62 -28.80 -11.56 -11.78
CA ALA A 62 -28.51 -10.25 -12.33
C ALA A 62 -27.19 -9.68 -11.78
N ALA A 63 -26.94 -9.81 -10.46
CA ALA A 63 -25.69 -9.39 -9.82
C ALA A 63 -24.50 -10.18 -10.40
N SER A 64 -24.65 -11.51 -10.54
CA SER A 64 -23.65 -12.39 -11.16
C SER A 64 -23.31 -11.95 -12.59
N PHE A 65 -24.31 -11.56 -13.37
CA PHE A 65 -24.11 -11.04 -14.73
C PHE A 65 -23.33 -9.71 -14.73
N VAL A 66 -23.65 -8.78 -13.83
CA VAL A 66 -22.92 -7.51 -13.70
C VAL A 66 -21.45 -7.76 -13.31
N ILE A 67 -21.20 -8.65 -12.35
CA ILE A 67 -19.85 -9.04 -11.92
C ILE A 67 -19.08 -9.72 -13.07
N GLY A 68 -19.74 -10.60 -13.81
CA GLY A 68 -19.15 -11.27 -14.98
C GLY A 68 -18.79 -10.29 -16.10
N PHE A 69 -19.67 -9.32 -16.37
CA PHE A 69 -19.41 -8.27 -17.34
C PHE A 69 -18.22 -7.39 -16.93
N GLU A 70 -18.13 -7.02 -15.65
CA GLU A 70 -16.98 -6.30 -15.10
C GLU A 70 -15.68 -7.10 -15.27
N TYR A 71 -15.70 -8.39 -14.94
CA TYR A 71 -14.55 -9.28 -15.08
C TYR A 71 -14.06 -9.39 -16.52
N VAL A 72 -14.97 -9.64 -17.47
CA VAL A 72 -14.66 -9.73 -18.91
C VAL A 72 -14.13 -8.40 -19.44
N SER A 73 -14.73 -7.28 -19.01
CA SER A 73 -14.28 -5.94 -19.40
C SER A 73 -12.85 -5.67 -18.93
N ARG A 74 -12.50 -6.01 -17.68
CA ARG A 74 -11.13 -5.88 -17.16
C ARG A 74 -10.13 -6.81 -17.86
N LEU A 75 -10.53 -8.05 -18.15
CA LEU A 75 -9.72 -8.99 -18.93
C LEU A 75 -9.45 -8.47 -20.34
N TRP A 76 -10.43 -7.79 -20.95
CA TRP A 76 -10.29 -7.16 -22.26
C TRP A 76 -9.35 -5.94 -22.21
N LEU A 77 -9.40 -5.14 -21.16
CA LEU A 77 -8.56 -3.95 -20.96
C LEU A 77 -7.10 -4.26 -20.61
N CYS A 78 -6.83 -5.39 -19.96
CA CYS A 78 -5.48 -5.70 -19.46
C CYS A 78 -4.40 -5.75 -20.56
N SER A 79 -4.76 -6.14 -21.78
CA SER A 79 -3.82 -6.12 -22.92
C SER A 79 -4.54 -6.11 -24.27
N ASP A 80 -3.89 -5.47 -25.24
CA ASP A 80 -4.30 -5.44 -26.64
C ASP A 80 -3.76 -6.68 -27.36
N PHE A 81 -4.50 -7.79 -27.21
CA PHE A 81 -4.16 -9.09 -27.81
C PHE A 81 -3.74 -8.97 -29.28
N THR A 82 -4.47 -8.18 -30.07
CA THR A 82 -4.20 -8.00 -31.49
C THR A 82 -2.87 -7.30 -31.75
N GLU A 83 -2.55 -6.24 -31.01
CA GLU A 83 -1.26 -5.54 -31.15
C GLU A 83 -0.10 -6.43 -30.66
N ASP A 84 -0.27 -7.14 -29.53
CA ASP A 84 0.74 -8.06 -28.98
C ASP A 84 1.00 -9.27 -29.89
N PHE A 85 -0.04 -9.79 -30.54
CA PHE A 85 0.07 -10.89 -31.48
C PHE A 85 0.76 -10.47 -32.77
N ILE A 86 0.38 -9.31 -33.36
CA ILE A 86 1.00 -8.78 -34.58
C ILE A 86 2.47 -8.48 -34.35
N ARG A 87 2.83 -7.87 -33.21
CA ARG A 87 4.22 -7.50 -32.88
C ARG A 87 5.17 -8.70 -32.74
N ASN A 88 4.65 -9.86 -32.35
CA ASN A 88 5.46 -11.07 -32.15
C ASN A 88 5.27 -12.11 -33.26
N ARG A 89 4.51 -11.78 -34.32
CA ARG A 89 4.12 -12.71 -35.39
C ARG A 89 5.32 -13.34 -36.11
N ASP A 90 6.40 -12.57 -36.26
CA ASP A 90 7.63 -13.00 -36.96
C ASP A 90 8.40 -14.11 -36.22
N GLN A 91 8.08 -14.34 -34.94
CA GLN A 91 8.71 -15.38 -34.11
C GLN A 91 7.97 -16.72 -34.18
N GLY A 92 6.92 -16.83 -35.00
CA GLY A 92 6.08 -18.01 -35.19
C GLY A 92 4.73 -17.92 -34.48
N PHE A 93 3.67 -18.46 -35.10
CA PHE A 93 2.27 -18.36 -34.64
C PHE A 93 2.08 -18.76 -33.17
N LEU A 94 2.63 -19.91 -32.79
CA LEU A 94 2.48 -20.47 -31.44
C LEU A 94 3.15 -19.60 -30.36
N LYS A 95 4.35 -19.07 -30.65
CA LYS A 95 5.06 -18.16 -29.73
C LYS A 95 4.38 -16.80 -29.64
N ALA A 96 3.87 -16.27 -30.76
CA ALA A 96 3.12 -15.03 -30.81
C ALA A 96 1.81 -15.13 -30.01
N PHE A 97 1.09 -16.25 -30.15
CA PHE A 97 -0.14 -16.53 -29.41
C PHE A 97 0.09 -16.63 -27.90
N ILE A 98 1.10 -17.42 -27.48
CA ILE A 98 1.46 -17.55 -26.06
C ILE A 98 1.83 -16.18 -25.47
N LYS A 99 2.61 -15.36 -26.19
CA LYS A 99 2.99 -14.01 -25.72
C LYS A 99 1.79 -13.06 -25.63
N ALA A 100 0.81 -13.17 -26.52
CA ALA A 100 -0.39 -12.34 -26.48
C ALA A 100 -1.37 -12.74 -25.36
N ILE A 101 -1.41 -14.03 -24.99
CA ILE A 101 -2.24 -14.54 -23.88
C ILE A 101 -1.55 -14.35 -22.52
N LYS A 102 -0.22 -14.40 -22.45
CA LYS A 102 0.54 -14.34 -21.19
C LYS A 102 0.12 -13.18 -20.27
N PRO A 103 -0.08 -11.93 -20.73
CA PRO A 103 -0.57 -10.84 -19.88
C PRO A 103 -1.95 -11.10 -19.28
N LYS A 104 -2.85 -11.74 -20.04
CA LYS A 104 -4.21 -12.08 -19.60
C LYS A 104 -4.18 -13.18 -18.53
N ILE A 105 -3.39 -14.24 -18.73
CA ILE A 105 -3.19 -15.28 -17.71
C ILE A 105 -2.55 -14.70 -16.46
N LEU A 106 -1.49 -13.89 -16.61
CA LEU A 106 -0.84 -13.20 -15.48
C LEU A 106 -1.83 -12.35 -14.69
N TRP A 107 -2.78 -11.70 -15.36
CA TRP A 107 -3.84 -10.95 -14.71
C TRP A 107 -4.84 -11.86 -14.00
N MET A 108 -5.29 -12.94 -14.63
CA MET A 108 -6.21 -13.92 -14.02
C MET A 108 -5.62 -14.60 -12.78
N SER A 109 -4.30 -14.79 -12.73
CA SER A 109 -3.60 -15.36 -11.58
C SER A 109 -3.43 -14.38 -10.41
N LYS A 110 -3.78 -13.10 -10.56
CA LYS A 110 -3.72 -12.15 -9.45
C LYS A 110 -4.83 -12.47 -8.44
N PRO A 111 -4.57 -12.37 -7.12
CA PRO A 111 -5.55 -12.73 -6.08
C PRO A 111 -6.92 -12.05 -6.26
N TYR A 112 -6.94 -10.77 -6.65
CA TYR A 112 -8.20 -10.05 -6.85
C TYR A 112 -9.01 -10.54 -8.06
N SER A 113 -8.35 -10.99 -9.13
CA SER A 113 -9.03 -11.54 -10.31
C SER A 113 -9.61 -12.92 -10.01
N ILE A 114 -8.94 -13.73 -9.17
CA ILE A 114 -9.47 -15.02 -8.71
C ILE A 114 -10.74 -14.80 -7.88
N VAL A 115 -10.73 -13.82 -6.97
CA VAL A 115 -11.89 -13.47 -6.16
C VAL A 115 -13.05 -12.97 -7.03
N ASP A 116 -12.79 -12.09 -8.01
CA ASP A 116 -13.80 -11.67 -8.98
C ASP A 116 -14.38 -12.87 -9.75
N PHE A 117 -13.53 -13.80 -10.19
CA PHE A 117 -13.96 -15.00 -10.93
C PHE A 117 -14.87 -15.91 -10.10
N ILE A 118 -14.52 -16.21 -8.85
CA ILE A 118 -15.35 -17.00 -7.94
C ILE A 118 -16.67 -16.27 -7.65
N SER A 119 -16.64 -14.95 -7.56
CA SER A 119 -17.82 -14.12 -7.29
C SER A 119 -18.85 -14.12 -8.42
N ILE A 120 -18.48 -14.53 -9.65
CA ILE A 120 -19.40 -14.65 -10.80
C ILE A 120 -20.41 -15.78 -10.58
N PHE A 121 -20.06 -16.81 -9.81
CA PHE A 121 -20.97 -17.93 -9.60
C PHE A 121 -22.23 -17.48 -8.83
N PRO A 122 -23.42 -17.98 -9.19
CA PRO A 122 -24.65 -17.71 -8.45
C PRO A 122 -24.55 -18.25 -7.01
N ILE A 123 -25.08 -17.50 -6.05
CA ILE A 123 -25.22 -17.92 -4.65
C ILE A 123 -26.27 -19.03 -4.54
N PHE A 124 -27.33 -18.99 -5.35
CA PHE A 124 -28.39 -19.99 -5.34
C PHE A 124 -27.98 -21.27 -6.09
N HIS A 125 -27.00 -21.97 -5.52
CA HIS A 125 -26.51 -23.26 -5.99
C HIS A 125 -27.02 -24.38 -5.05
N PRO A 126 -27.38 -25.58 -5.56
CA PRO A 126 -27.88 -26.67 -4.72
C PRO A 126 -26.88 -27.06 -3.61
N LEU A 127 -25.59 -27.01 -3.92
CA LEU A 127 -24.50 -27.36 -3.00
C LEU A 127 -24.18 -26.23 -2.02
N ARG A 128 -24.44 -26.44 -0.72
CA ARG A 128 -24.19 -25.49 0.39
C ARG A 128 -22.76 -24.94 0.43
N LEU A 129 -21.76 -25.80 0.24
CA LEU A 129 -20.34 -25.42 0.27
C LEU A 129 -19.99 -24.39 -0.80
N ILE A 130 -20.55 -24.53 -2.01
CA ILE A 130 -20.31 -23.58 -3.10
C ILE A 130 -20.90 -22.21 -2.74
N ARG A 131 -22.08 -22.15 -2.14
CA ARG A 131 -22.70 -20.88 -1.71
C ARG A 131 -21.83 -20.14 -0.71
N ILE A 132 -21.32 -20.83 0.29
CA ILE A 132 -20.45 -20.23 1.33
C ILE A 132 -19.17 -19.68 0.68
N VAL A 133 -18.55 -20.44 -0.23
CA VAL A 133 -17.36 -19.98 -0.97
C VAL A 133 -17.66 -18.74 -1.81
N VAL A 134 -18.81 -18.69 -2.49
CA VAL A 134 -19.25 -17.53 -3.28
C VAL A 134 -19.54 -16.31 -2.40
N LEU A 135 -20.22 -16.49 -1.26
CA LEU A 135 -20.49 -15.41 -0.29
C LEU A 135 -19.18 -14.81 0.25
N LEU A 136 -18.23 -15.67 0.63
CA LEU A 136 -16.90 -15.24 1.07
C LEU A 136 -16.16 -14.50 -0.03
N ALA A 137 -16.16 -15.01 -1.27
CA ALA A 137 -15.53 -14.35 -2.40
C ALA A 137 -16.13 -12.96 -2.64
N ARG A 138 -17.45 -12.81 -2.59
CA ARG A 138 -18.12 -11.51 -2.76
C ARG A 138 -17.78 -10.53 -1.63
N PHE A 139 -17.66 -11.01 -0.39
CA PHE A 139 -17.18 -10.20 0.72
C PHE A 139 -15.74 -9.70 0.47
N PHE A 140 -14.83 -10.58 0.04
CA PHE A 140 -13.46 -10.20 -0.33
C PHE A 140 -13.40 -9.30 -1.57
N LYS A 141 -14.34 -9.42 -2.52
CA LYS A 141 -14.43 -8.51 -3.67
C LYS A 141 -14.63 -7.06 -3.22
N ILE A 142 -15.46 -6.81 -2.20
CA ILE A 142 -15.69 -5.45 -1.66
C ILE A 142 -14.38 -4.90 -1.08
N SER A 143 -13.64 -5.73 -0.33
CA SER A 143 -12.39 -5.28 0.25
C SER A 143 -11.33 -4.99 -0.82
N MET A 144 -11.26 -5.79 -1.88
CA MET A 144 -10.27 -5.66 -2.97
C MET A 144 -10.56 -4.52 -3.97
N GLN A 145 -11.74 -3.91 -3.92
CA GLN A 145 -12.11 -2.77 -4.76
C GLN A 145 -11.34 -1.49 -4.42
N TYR A 146 -10.73 -1.41 -3.23
CA TYR A 146 -9.83 -0.33 -2.84
C TYR A 146 -8.37 -0.62 -3.23
N LYS A 147 -8.12 -0.84 -4.53
CA LYS A 147 -6.82 -1.32 -5.07
C LYS A 147 -5.61 -0.47 -4.63
N GLU A 148 -5.78 0.85 -4.50
CA GLU A 148 -4.71 1.77 -4.07
C GLU A 148 -4.24 1.56 -2.63
N ILE A 149 -5.12 1.05 -1.76
CA ILE A 149 -4.77 0.74 -0.38
C ILE A 149 -3.80 -0.46 -0.35
N TYR A 150 -4.03 -1.49 -1.17
CA TYR A 150 -3.21 -2.70 -1.15
C TYR A 150 -1.83 -2.53 -1.79
N THR A 151 -1.72 -1.83 -2.91
CA THR A 151 -0.42 -1.64 -3.61
C THR A 151 0.55 -0.78 -2.78
N THR A 152 0.02 0.20 -2.05
CA THR A 152 0.81 1.09 -1.20
C THR A 152 1.20 0.43 0.13
N LEU A 153 0.31 -0.39 0.71
CA LEU A 153 0.59 -1.14 1.94
C LEU A 153 1.59 -2.28 1.70
N ILE A 154 1.41 -3.11 0.66
CA ILE A 154 2.19 -4.34 0.47
C ILE A 154 3.65 -4.07 0.11
N SER A 155 3.93 -3.04 -0.68
CA SER A 155 5.29 -2.72 -1.15
C SER A 155 6.26 -2.26 -0.05
N HIS A 156 5.72 -1.79 1.08
CA HIS A 156 6.52 -1.34 2.22
C HIS A 156 6.60 -2.39 3.34
N ILE A 157 5.81 -3.46 3.24
CA ILE A 157 5.60 -4.46 4.30
C ILE A 157 6.38 -5.76 4.04
N SER A 158 7.06 -5.93 2.89
CA SER A 158 7.75 -7.17 2.51
C SER A 158 8.80 -7.65 3.52
N ASP A 159 9.60 -6.73 4.06
CA ASP A 159 10.67 -7.09 4.99
C ASP A 159 10.09 -7.50 6.35
N VAL A 160 9.01 -6.83 6.76
CA VAL A 160 8.27 -7.12 7.98
C VAL A 160 7.50 -8.44 7.86
N VAL A 161 6.97 -8.77 6.67
CA VAL A 161 6.24 -10.02 6.42
C VAL A 161 7.15 -11.23 6.52
N ASN A 162 8.39 -11.15 6.05
CA ASN A 162 9.33 -12.26 6.14
C ASN A 162 9.71 -12.57 7.60
N GLU A 163 9.96 -11.54 8.41
CA GLU A 163 10.27 -11.70 9.84
C GLU A 163 9.09 -12.33 10.60
N ILE A 164 7.87 -11.87 10.33
CA ILE A 164 6.65 -12.37 10.98
C ILE A 164 6.30 -13.77 10.52
N PHE A 165 6.45 -14.06 9.24
CA PHE A 165 6.23 -15.40 8.72
C PHE A 165 7.13 -16.41 9.43
N GLY A 166 8.39 -16.04 9.71
CA GLY A 166 9.30 -16.84 10.53
C GLY A 166 8.77 -17.07 11.95
N ILE A 167 8.31 -16.02 12.63
CA ILE A 167 7.79 -16.12 14.01
C ILE A 167 6.49 -16.95 14.07
N LEU A 168 5.56 -16.73 13.16
CA LEU A 168 4.30 -17.50 13.09
C LEU A 168 4.55 -18.97 12.74
N MET A 169 5.49 -19.25 11.83
CA MET A 169 5.92 -20.62 11.54
C MET A 169 6.54 -21.30 12.75
N PHE A 170 7.39 -20.59 13.49
CA PHE A 170 7.99 -21.11 14.72
C PHE A 170 6.91 -21.45 15.77
N ILE A 171 5.96 -20.54 16.00
CA ILE A 171 4.81 -20.77 16.88
C ILE A 171 4.00 -21.99 16.42
N PHE A 172 3.67 -22.08 15.13
CA PHE A 172 2.89 -23.19 14.58
C PHE A 172 3.61 -24.53 14.77
N ILE A 173 4.89 -24.62 14.42
CA ILE A 173 5.70 -25.83 14.57
C ILE A 173 5.81 -26.23 16.05
N SER A 174 6.02 -25.28 16.96
CA SER A 174 6.12 -25.55 18.39
C SER A 174 4.79 -26.03 18.99
N MET A 175 3.66 -25.41 18.64
CA MET A 175 2.32 -25.86 19.05
C MET A 175 1.98 -27.24 18.49
N PHE A 176 2.30 -27.48 17.22
CA PHE A 176 2.08 -28.78 16.59
C PHE A 176 2.92 -29.88 17.25
N SER A 177 4.17 -29.58 17.61
CA SER A 177 5.04 -30.49 18.34
C SER A 177 4.50 -30.83 19.73
N LEU A 178 4.03 -29.82 20.49
CA LEU A 178 3.39 -30.04 21.80
C LEU A 178 2.09 -30.85 21.67
N THR A 179 1.34 -30.65 20.59
CA THR A 179 0.13 -31.43 20.28
C THR A 179 0.45 -32.91 20.07
N ILE A 180 1.54 -33.23 19.37
CA ILE A 180 1.99 -34.62 19.18
C ILE A 180 2.39 -35.25 20.52
N ILE A 181 3.11 -34.51 21.37
CA ILE A 181 3.50 -34.99 22.71
C ILE A 181 2.24 -35.25 23.55
N LEU A 182 1.29 -34.31 23.55
CA LEU A 182 0.02 -34.43 24.25
C LEU A 182 -0.73 -35.70 23.80
N PHE A 183 -0.88 -35.89 22.48
CA PHE A 183 -1.54 -37.06 21.93
C PHE A 183 -0.83 -38.36 22.30
N SER A 184 0.50 -38.41 22.24
CA SER A 184 1.27 -39.61 22.56
C SER A 184 1.04 -40.05 24.01
N VAL A 185 1.12 -39.12 24.95
CA VAL A 185 0.97 -39.39 26.39
C VAL A 185 -0.46 -39.78 26.74
N GLU A 186 -1.46 -39.07 26.18
CA GLU A 186 -2.87 -39.32 26.46
C GLU A 186 -3.38 -40.61 25.80
N LYS A 187 -2.82 -40.98 24.64
CA LYS A 187 -3.11 -42.26 23.99
C LYS A 187 -2.58 -43.45 24.80
N GLU A 188 -1.35 -43.36 25.33
CA GLU A 188 -0.80 -44.40 26.22
C GLU A 188 -1.63 -44.56 27.50
N ALA A 189 -2.15 -43.46 28.03
CA ALA A 189 -3.03 -43.46 29.20
C ALA A 189 -4.48 -43.85 28.90
N HIS A 190 -4.81 -44.22 27.65
CA HIS A 190 -6.15 -44.62 27.21
C HIS A 190 -7.24 -43.58 27.51
N ASN A 191 -6.96 -42.30 27.21
CA ASN A 191 -7.95 -41.23 27.37
C ASN A 191 -9.21 -41.51 26.53
N PRO A 192 -10.41 -41.61 27.16
CA PRO A 192 -11.64 -41.97 26.45
C PRO A 192 -12.16 -40.85 25.53
N HIS A 193 -11.69 -39.61 25.70
CA HIS A 193 -12.14 -38.44 24.94
C HIS A 193 -11.19 -38.04 23.80
N MET A 194 -10.03 -38.72 23.66
CA MET A 194 -9.02 -38.39 22.66
C MET A 194 -8.72 -39.62 21.80
N HIS A 195 -9.36 -39.74 20.64
CA HIS A 195 -9.28 -40.92 19.78
C HIS A 195 -8.20 -40.80 18.71
N ASN A 196 -7.99 -39.60 18.18
CA ASN A 196 -7.05 -39.35 17.09
C ASN A 196 -6.23 -38.06 17.31
N LEU A 197 -5.24 -37.82 16.43
CA LEU A 197 -4.38 -36.63 16.52
C LEU A 197 -5.17 -35.33 16.29
N PHE A 198 -6.27 -35.36 15.52
CA PHE A 198 -7.13 -34.19 15.32
C PHE A 198 -7.83 -33.76 16.61
N ASP A 199 -8.22 -34.70 17.47
CA ASP A 199 -8.82 -34.41 18.78
C ASP A 199 -7.82 -33.68 19.69
N ALA A 200 -6.55 -34.12 19.68
CA ALA A 200 -5.47 -33.44 20.39
C ALA A 200 -5.17 -32.04 19.82
N PHE A 201 -5.19 -31.90 18.50
CA PHE A 201 -5.01 -30.62 17.83
C PHE A 201 -6.16 -29.65 18.13
N TYR A 202 -7.40 -30.15 18.13
CA TYR A 202 -8.58 -29.40 18.54
C TYR A 202 -8.43 -28.91 19.98
N LEU A 203 -8.07 -29.79 20.93
CA LEU A 203 -7.78 -29.42 22.31
C LEU A 203 -6.70 -28.33 22.40
N ALA A 204 -5.59 -28.49 21.67
CA ALA A 204 -4.52 -27.51 21.65
C ALA A 204 -4.99 -26.14 21.13
N MET A 205 -5.82 -26.11 20.08
CA MET A 205 -6.37 -24.89 19.51
C MET A 205 -7.37 -24.19 20.43
N ILE A 206 -8.32 -24.90 21.04
CA ILE A 206 -9.29 -24.29 21.97
C ILE A 206 -8.62 -23.80 23.26
N THR A 207 -7.54 -24.46 23.67
CA THR A 207 -6.72 -24.05 24.82
C THR A 207 -5.90 -22.80 24.49
N ALA A 208 -5.22 -22.79 23.34
CA ALA A 208 -4.43 -21.65 22.90
C ALA A 208 -5.29 -20.40 22.61
N THR A 209 -6.53 -20.59 22.14
CA THR A 209 -7.50 -19.51 21.93
C THR A 209 -8.26 -19.10 23.19
N THR A 210 -7.96 -19.69 24.35
CA THR A 210 -8.61 -19.42 25.64
C THR A 210 -10.11 -19.72 25.68
N VAL A 211 -10.63 -20.49 24.72
CA VAL A 211 -12.05 -20.88 24.66
C VAL A 211 -12.35 -21.99 25.67
N GLY A 212 -11.55 -23.07 25.65
CA GLY A 212 -11.60 -24.14 26.64
C GLY A 212 -12.98 -24.76 26.89
N TYR A 213 -13.62 -25.34 25.87
CA TYR A 213 -14.94 -25.97 26.01
C TYR A 213 -15.02 -27.08 27.07
N GLY A 214 -13.91 -27.75 27.35
CA GLY A 214 -13.83 -28.80 28.38
C GLY A 214 -14.42 -30.16 27.96
N ASP A 215 -14.76 -30.31 26.68
CA ASP A 215 -15.23 -31.55 26.04
C ASP A 215 -14.12 -32.60 25.89
N ILE A 216 -12.87 -32.16 25.70
CA ILE A 216 -11.67 -33.00 25.73
C ILE A 216 -10.71 -32.41 26.75
N THR A 217 -10.20 -33.22 27.67
CA THR A 217 -9.22 -32.77 28.68
C THR A 217 -8.13 -33.81 28.90
N PRO A 218 -6.89 -33.38 29.21
CA PRO A 218 -5.81 -34.30 29.53
C PRO A 218 -6.03 -34.94 30.90
N ILE A 219 -6.01 -36.27 30.94
CA ILE A 219 -6.16 -37.04 32.17
C ILE A 219 -4.82 -37.27 32.87
N THR A 220 -3.70 -37.18 32.14
CA THR A 220 -2.35 -37.41 32.69
C THR A 220 -1.73 -36.15 33.27
N THR A 221 -0.84 -36.30 34.25
CA THR A 221 -0.06 -35.19 34.81
C THR A 221 0.81 -34.51 33.76
N VAL A 222 1.47 -35.31 32.91
CA VAL A 222 2.33 -34.79 31.82
C VAL A 222 1.47 -34.05 30.77
N GLY A 223 0.33 -34.62 30.36
CA GLY A 223 -0.60 -33.97 29.44
C GLY A 223 -1.13 -32.64 29.97
N ARG A 224 -1.41 -32.54 31.28
CA ARG A 224 -1.79 -31.28 31.93
C ARG A 224 -0.68 -30.24 31.89
N ILE A 225 0.57 -30.62 32.13
CA ILE A 225 1.73 -29.72 32.01
C ILE A 225 1.85 -29.22 30.57
N VAL A 226 1.74 -30.12 29.59
CA VAL A 226 1.76 -29.76 28.16
C VAL A 226 0.63 -28.79 27.81
N ALA A 227 -0.59 -29.02 28.31
CA ALA A 227 -1.72 -28.13 28.09
C ALA A 227 -1.48 -26.72 28.68
N VAL A 228 -0.83 -26.62 29.84
CA VAL A 228 -0.42 -25.32 30.42
C VAL A 228 0.58 -24.62 29.50
N VAL A 229 1.58 -25.33 28.98
CA VAL A 229 2.55 -24.75 28.03
C VAL A 229 1.86 -24.28 26.75
N ILE A 230 0.90 -25.05 26.23
CA ILE A 230 0.09 -24.66 25.06
C ILE A 230 -0.72 -23.40 25.35
N ALA A 231 -1.34 -23.27 26.53
CA ALA A 231 -2.07 -22.07 26.93
C ALA A 231 -1.16 -20.83 26.95
N PHE A 232 0.04 -20.95 27.54
CA PHE A 232 1.03 -19.86 27.56
C PHE A 232 1.50 -19.50 26.14
N MET A 233 1.77 -20.48 25.28
CA MET A 233 2.11 -20.24 23.88
C MET A 233 0.99 -19.54 23.11
N GLY A 234 -0.25 -19.93 23.33
CA GLY A 234 -1.42 -19.25 22.74
C GLY A 234 -1.46 -17.78 23.12
N TRP A 235 -1.32 -17.46 24.40
CA TRP A 235 -1.30 -16.08 24.89
C TRP A 235 -0.16 -15.24 24.31
N LEU A 236 1.06 -15.80 24.23
CA LEU A 236 2.20 -15.15 23.57
C LEU A 236 1.93 -14.88 22.09
N SER A 237 1.29 -15.83 21.40
CA SER A 237 0.95 -15.71 19.98
C SER A 237 0.00 -14.55 19.72
N PHE A 238 -1.04 -14.39 20.55
CA PHE A 238 -1.94 -13.23 20.47
C PHE A 238 -1.19 -11.91 20.69
N SER A 239 -0.28 -11.87 21.66
CA SER A 239 0.52 -10.68 21.94
C SER A 239 1.36 -10.25 20.73
N VAL A 240 1.98 -11.20 20.04
CA VAL A 240 2.74 -10.95 18.81
C VAL A 240 1.83 -10.44 17.68
N LEU A 241 0.67 -11.07 17.50
CA LEU A 241 -0.31 -10.63 16.49
C LEU A 241 -0.78 -9.18 16.74
N THR A 242 -1.09 -8.83 17.99
CA THR A 242 -1.50 -7.46 18.36
C THR A 242 -0.36 -6.45 18.13
N ALA A 243 0.87 -6.79 18.54
CA ALA A 243 2.04 -5.95 18.33
C ALA A 243 2.29 -5.68 16.83
N PHE A 244 2.07 -6.67 15.98
CA PHE A 244 2.20 -6.51 14.54
C PHE A 244 1.15 -5.56 13.95
N ILE A 245 -0.13 -5.77 14.27
CA ILE A 245 -1.19 -4.90 13.79
C ILE A 245 -0.94 -3.46 14.24
N SER A 246 -0.51 -3.28 15.49
CA SER A 246 -0.14 -1.97 16.05
C SER A 246 1.02 -1.33 15.28
N SER A 247 2.11 -2.05 15.01
CA SER A 247 3.27 -1.50 14.30
C SER A 247 2.92 -1.09 12.86
N GLY A 248 2.11 -1.88 12.17
CA GLY A 248 1.59 -1.55 10.84
C GLY A 248 0.74 -0.28 10.87
N LEU A 249 -0.16 -0.16 11.84
CA LEU A 249 -1.01 1.01 12.01
C LEU A 249 -0.20 2.27 12.35
N ILE A 250 0.75 2.18 13.29
CA ILE A 250 1.65 3.29 13.65
C ILE A 250 2.43 3.76 12.42
N ARG A 251 2.96 2.82 11.62
CA ARG A 251 3.66 3.16 10.38
C ARG A 251 2.75 3.86 9.39
N TYR A 252 1.53 3.37 9.21
CA TYR A 252 0.53 3.99 8.33
C TYR A 252 0.17 5.42 8.80
N ILE A 253 -0.07 5.62 10.09
CA ILE A 253 -0.34 6.94 10.68
C ILE A 253 0.85 7.88 10.46
N ASN A 254 2.09 7.40 10.66
CA ASN A 254 3.28 8.20 10.43
C ASN A 254 3.41 8.60 8.96
N LEU A 255 3.12 7.69 8.02
CA LEU A 255 3.12 8.00 6.59
C LEU A 255 2.07 9.07 6.23
N LEU A 256 0.89 9.03 6.84
CA LEU A 256 -0.13 10.07 6.67
C LEU A 256 0.33 11.41 7.22
N LYS A 257 0.89 11.43 8.44
CA LYS A 257 1.39 12.66 9.09
C LYS A 257 2.54 13.31 8.33
N THR A 258 3.41 12.52 7.71
CA THR A 258 4.56 13.04 6.97
C THR A 258 4.32 13.18 5.46
N GLY A 259 3.07 13.03 4.98
CA GLY A 259 2.74 13.10 3.56
C GLY A 259 3.38 12.02 2.68
N GLY A 260 3.89 10.92 3.27
CA GLY A 260 4.67 9.88 2.59
C GLY A 260 3.90 9.14 1.49
N ILE A 261 2.57 9.10 1.57
CA ILE A 261 1.71 8.50 0.53
C ILE A 261 1.76 9.35 -0.76
N ILE A 262 1.76 10.68 -0.63
CA ILE A 262 1.89 11.60 -1.78
C ILE A 262 3.31 11.53 -2.35
N MET A 263 4.31 11.23 -1.50
CA MET A 263 5.71 11.13 -1.91
C MET A 263 6.03 9.91 -2.80
N ALA A 264 5.19 8.87 -2.81
CA ALA A 264 5.43 7.65 -3.56
C ALA A 264 5.37 7.85 -5.09
N ASP A 265 4.48 8.75 -5.55
CA ASP A 265 4.22 9.01 -6.98
C ASP A 265 4.89 10.29 -7.51
N LEU A 266 5.82 10.86 -6.73
CA LEU A 266 6.54 12.07 -7.12
C LEU A 266 7.37 11.88 -8.39
N LYS A 267 7.05 12.67 -9.43
CA LYS A 267 7.85 12.82 -10.66
C LYS A 267 7.86 14.29 -11.09
N ASP A 268 8.97 14.74 -11.65
CA ASP A 268 9.16 16.10 -12.20
C ASP A 268 8.85 17.24 -11.20
N HIS A 269 8.91 16.94 -9.90
CA HIS A 269 8.61 17.87 -8.82
C HIS A 269 9.81 18.78 -8.48
N ILE A 270 9.55 19.83 -7.72
CA ILE A 270 10.55 20.79 -7.24
C ILE A 270 10.72 20.61 -5.73
N ILE A 271 11.97 20.52 -5.29
CA ILE A 271 12.34 20.42 -3.87
C ILE A 271 12.77 21.80 -3.37
N LEU A 272 12.21 22.25 -2.26
CA LEU A 272 12.68 23.40 -1.48
C LEU A 272 13.33 22.84 -0.20
N ALA A 273 14.66 22.86 -0.13
CA ALA A 273 15.42 22.38 1.01
C ALA A 273 15.83 23.54 1.91
N GLY A 274 15.35 23.53 3.15
CA GLY A 274 15.58 24.57 4.16
C GLY A 274 14.45 25.60 4.20
N TRP A 275 14.02 25.94 5.42
CA TRP A 275 13.01 26.96 5.69
C TRP A 275 13.64 28.31 6.04
N THR A 276 13.34 29.32 5.24
CA THR A 276 13.77 30.71 5.44
C THR A 276 12.63 31.67 5.12
N GLU A 277 12.82 32.97 5.38
CA GLU A 277 11.87 34.01 4.96
C GLU A 277 11.62 33.97 3.44
N ALA A 278 12.66 33.70 2.65
CA ALA A 278 12.54 33.58 1.20
C ALA A 278 11.64 32.40 0.79
N THR A 279 11.74 31.24 1.45
CA THR A 279 10.87 30.09 1.14
C THR A 279 9.43 30.34 1.57
N SER A 280 9.23 30.97 2.73
CA SER A 280 7.88 31.34 3.20
C SER A 280 7.19 32.25 2.18
N TYR A 281 7.90 33.29 1.72
CA TYR A 281 7.41 34.21 0.71
C TYR A 281 7.11 33.53 -0.64
N MET A 282 7.96 32.60 -1.07
CA MET A 282 7.73 31.83 -2.29
C MET A 282 6.47 30.98 -2.19
N ILE A 283 6.24 30.31 -1.06
CA ILE A 283 5.06 29.47 -0.84
C ILE A 283 3.79 30.31 -0.80
N GLU A 284 3.82 31.47 -0.13
CA GLU A 284 2.70 32.40 -0.09
C GLU A 284 2.32 32.91 -1.48
N LYS A 285 3.31 33.26 -2.32
CA LYS A 285 3.03 33.68 -3.70
C LYS A 285 2.51 32.54 -4.58
N LEU A 286 3.05 31.33 -4.40
CA LEU A 286 2.68 30.16 -5.21
C LEU A 286 1.33 29.56 -4.77
N SER A 287 0.89 29.78 -3.53
CA SER A 287 -0.39 29.29 -3.05
C SER A 287 -1.58 29.89 -3.83
N HIS A 288 -1.43 31.12 -4.32
CA HIS A 288 -2.42 31.85 -5.11
C HIS A 288 -2.41 31.51 -6.61
N SER A 289 -1.44 30.73 -7.09
CA SER A 289 -1.36 30.32 -8.49
C SER A 289 -2.18 29.05 -8.76
N LYS A 290 -2.99 29.06 -9.83
CA LYS A 290 -3.77 27.89 -10.28
C LYS A 290 -2.93 26.82 -10.96
N ASP A 291 -1.84 27.21 -11.62
CA ASP A 291 -0.94 26.30 -12.35
C ASP A 291 0.39 26.20 -11.59
N LYS A 292 0.32 25.62 -10.39
CA LYS A 292 1.51 25.42 -9.54
C LYS A 292 2.14 24.05 -9.78
N PRO A 293 3.47 23.97 -9.95
CA PRO A 293 4.16 22.69 -10.01
C PRO A 293 4.06 21.98 -8.65
N MET A 294 4.28 20.67 -8.66
CA MET A 294 4.36 19.87 -7.44
C MET A 294 5.61 20.27 -6.64
N ILE A 295 5.41 20.74 -5.41
CA ILE A 295 6.49 21.28 -4.56
C ILE A 295 6.57 20.48 -3.26
N VAL A 296 7.78 20.03 -2.95
CA VAL A 296 8.12 19.35 -1.70
C VAL A 296 9.06 20.23 -0.88
N VAL A 297 8.71 20.51 0.37
CA VAL A 297 9.50 21.31 1.30
C VAL A 297 10.15 20.40 2.33
N ILE A 298 11.46 20.52 2.51
CA ILE A 298 12.23 19.79 3.52
C ILE A 298 12.74 20.78 4.56
N SER A 299 12.40 20.56 5.83
CA SER A 299 12.89 21.37 6.94
C SER A 299 13.00 20.52 8.22
N ASN A 300 13.93 20.88 9.10
CA ASN A 300 13.97 20.32 10.45
C ASN A 300 12.89 20.94 11.37
N GLN A 301 12.34 22.10 11.02
CA GLN A 301 11.31 22.80 11.77
C GLN A 301 9.94 22.15 11.55
N ASP A 302 9.04 22.24 12.54
CA ASP A 302 7.64 21.86 12.34
C ASP A 302 6.91 22.98 11.60
N LEU A 303 6.37 22.66 10.42
CA LEU A 303 5.75 23.64 9.52
C LEU A 303 4.33 23.22 9.16
N GLU A 304 3.41 24.18 9.18
CA GLU A 304 2.09 24.04 8.59
C GLU A 304 2.08 24.72 7.22
N LEU A 305 1.92 23.92 6.17
CA LEU A 305 1.91 24.42 4.79
C LEU A 305 0.48 24.52 4.23
N PRO A 306 0.22 25.49 3.33
CA PRO A 306 -1.05 25.55 2.61
C PRO A 306 -1.32 24.30 1.77
N SER A 307 -2.59 24.10 1.38
CA SER A 307 -2.97 22.97 0.53
C SER A 307 -2.24 22.99 -0.83
N GLY A 308 -1.76 21.81 -1.24
CA GLY A 308 -1.01 21.62 -2.49
C GLY A 308 0.51 21.71 -2.36
N PHE A 309 1.05 21.90 -1.16
CA PHE A 309 2.47 21.71 -0.85
C PHE A 309 2.66 20.42 -0.03
N ILE A 310 3.77 19.72 -0.28
CA ILE A 310 4.11 18.49 0.44
C ILE A 310 5.22 18.81 1.43
N PHE A 311 5.02 18.52 2.71
CA PHE A 311 6.03 18.75 3.74
C PHE A 311 6.74 17.46 4.13
N LYS A 312 8.08 17.48 4.15
CA LYS A 312 8.93 16.43 4.72
C LYS A 312 9.74 17.02 5.88
N LYS A 313 9.40 16.62 7.10
CA LYS A 313 10.26 16.90 8.26
C LYS A 313 11.54 16.07 8.16
N GLY A 314 12.69 16.74 8.24
CA GLY A 314 14.00 16.08 8.30
C GLY A 314 15.16 16.97 7.86
N ASP A 315 16.36 16.47 8.15
CA ASP A 315 17.60 17.15 7.79
C ASP A 315 17.92 16.91 6.31
N PHE A 316 17.83 17.96 5.50
CA PHE A 316 18.08 17.91 4.07
C PHE A 316 19.53 17.55 3.70
N VAL A 317 20.46 17.55 4.66
CA VAL A 317 21.84 17.04 4.45
C VAL A 317 21.86 15.51 4.34
N LYS A 318 20.90 14.81 4.97
CA LYS A 318 20.89 13.34 5.03
C LYS A 318 20.38 12.74 3.72
N GLU A 319 21.17 11.86 3.13
CA GLU A 319 20.82 11.15 1.89
C GLU A 319 19.45 10.45 1.97
N LYS A 320 19.14 9.82 3.11
CA LYS A 320 17.85 9.16 3.36
C LYS A 320 16.67 10.12 3.17
N VAL A 321 16.77 11.37 3.66
CA VAL A 321 15.68 12.37 3.56
C VAL A 321 15.48 12.80 2.10
N LEU A 322 16.57 12.95 1.35
CA LEU A 322 16.51 13.28 -0.09
C LEU A 322 15.93 12.12 -0.92
N LYS A 323 16.22 10.86 -0.55
CA LYS A 323 15.62 9.68 -1.16
C LYS A 323 14.13 9.54 -0.83
N ASP A 324 13.73 9.84 0.40
CA ASP A 324 12.32 9.82 0.82
C ASP A 324 11.46 10.77 -0.04
N VAL A 325 12.01 11.90 -0.47
CA VAL A 325 11.32 12.84 -1.38
C VAL A 325 11.57 12.55 -2.86
N LYS A 326 12.15 11.40 -3.22
CA LYS A 326 12.41 10.97 -4.61
C LYS A 326 13.26 11.97 -5.42
N ILE A 327 14.33 12.49 -4.84
CA ILE A 327 15.25 13.42 -5.55
C ILE A 327 15.76 12.90 -6.91
N GLU A 328 15.85 11.57 -7.07
CA GLU A 328 16.19 10.87 -8.32
C GLU A 328 15.25 11.22 -9.48
N LEU A 329 13.99 11.54 -9.17
CA LEU A 329 12.93 11.89 -10.12
C LEU A 329 12.57 13.38 -10.09
N ALA A 330 13.25 14.17 -9.26
CA ALA A 330 13.02 15.61 -9.13
C ALA A 330 13.62 16.37 -10.33
N LYS A 331 12.91 17.42 -10.78
CA LYS A 331 13.38 18.30 -11.85
C LYS A 331 14.37 19.34 -11.35
N ARG A 332 14.19 19.79 -10.11
CA ARG A 332 14.95 20.88 -9.50
C ARG A 332 14.99 20.77 -7.99
N ILE A 333 16.11 21.15 -7.40
CA ILE A 333 16.24 21.42 -5.98
C ILE A 333 16.72 22.87 -5.77
N ASN A 334 16.00 23.61 -4.92
CA ASN A 334 16.39 24.91 -4.42
C ASN A 334 16.83 24.75 -2.97
N ILE A 335 18.07 25.07 -2.65
CA ILE A 335 18.67 24.89 -1.33
C ILE A 335 18.84 26.26 -0.69
N PHE A 336 18.25 26.43 0.49
CA PHE A 336 18.24 27.66 1.26
C PHE A 336 19.04 27.49 2.56
N PRO A 337 19.77 28.52 3.01
CA PRO A 337 20.52 28.50 4.26
C PRO A 337 19.55 28.58 5.46
N GLU A 338 18.97 27.43 5.85
CA GLU A 338 18.05 27.34 6.99
C GLU A 338 18.76 27.75 8.30
N PRO A 339 18.25 28.75 9.02
CA PRO A 339 18.81 29.15 10.31
C PRO A 339 18.54 28.06 11.34
N ILE A 340 19.58 27.67 12.06
CA ILE A 340 19.53 26.69 13.14
C ILE A 340 20.15 27.34 14.37
N GLN A 341 19.49 27.20 15.52
CA GLN A 341 20.02 27.73 16.79
C GLN A 341 21.43 27.16 17.05
N ASN A 342 22.35 28.04 17.45
CA ASN A 342 23.75 27.72 17.78
C ASN A 342 24.64 27.32 16.59
N LEU A 343 24.21 27.53 15.35
CA LEU A 343 25.09 27.41 14.19
C LEU A 343 25.42 28.80 13.63
N ASP A 344 26.70 29.00 13.34
CA ASP A 344 27.19 30.21 12.72
C ASP A 344 26.93 30.19 11.19
N SER A 345 27.09 31.34 10.55
CA SER A 345 26.83 31.47 9.11
C SER A 345 27.70 30.57 8.23
N GLU A 346 28.94 30.24 8.65
CA GLU A 346 29.80 29.35 7.86
C GLU A 346 29.29 27.91 7.91
N SER A 347 28.91 27.44 9.09
CA SER A 347 28.33 26.10 9.24
C SER A 347 27.01 25.95 8.47
N ILE A 348 26.18 26.99 8.44
CA ILE A 348 24.93 26.99 7.66
C ILE A 348 25.24 26.88 6.15
N ASP A 349 26.16 27.69 5.63
CA ASP A 349 26.57 27.62 4.23
C ASP A 349 27.18 26.25 3.88
N ALA A 350 28.01 25.68 4.76
CA ALA A 350 28.61 24.37 4.59
C ALA A 350 27.54 23.26 4.49
N ARG A 351 26.47 23.33 5.28
CA ARG A 351 25.34 22.39 5.21
C ARG A 351 24.60 22.50 3.87
N SER A 352 24.31 23.71 3.40
CA SER A 352 23.68 23.95 2.10
C SER A 352 24.56 23.43 0.95
N MET A 353 25.87 23.65 1.03
CA MET A 353 26.85 23.14 0.08
C MET A 353 26.92 21.61 0.07
N LEU A 354 26.99 20.98 1.25
CA LEU A 354 27.02 19.52 1.37
C LEU A 354 25.76 18.91 0.77
N THR A 355 24.60 19.54 1.00
CA THR A 355 23.33 19.13 0.40
C THR A 355 23.38 19.15 -1.12
N ALA A 356 23.99 20.19 -1.71
CA ALA A 356 24.16 20.28 -3.17
C ALA A 356 25.03 19.13 -3.72
N VAL A 357 26.09 18.75 -2.99
CA VAL A 357 26.96 17.62 -3.35
C VAL A 357 26.19 16.30 -3.31
N VAL A 358 25.47 16.03 -2.22
CA VAL A 358 24.67 14.80 -2.06
C VAL A 358 23.57 14.74 -3.13
N ALA A 359 22.88 15.87 -3.38
CA ALA A 359 21.85 15.97 -4.41
C ALA A 359 22.40 15.64 -5.82
N ARG A 360 23.56 16.18 -6.19
CA ARG A 360 24.22 15.88 -7.47
C ARG A 360 24.66 14.42 -7.57
N GLY A 361 25.08 13.82 -6.46
CA GLY A 361 25.44 12.41 -6.38
C GLY A 361 24.24 11.48 -6.61
N LEU A 362 23.07 11.83 -6.08
CA LEU A 362 21.83 11.06 -6.23
C LEU A 362 21.14 11.27 -7.59
N ASN A 363 21.20 12.49 -8.13
CA ASN A 363 20.64 12.82 -9.44
C ASN A 363 21.60 13.70 -10.23
N LYS A 364 22.28 13.11 -11.21
CA LYS A 364 23.26 13.81 -12.04
C LYS A 364 22.66 14.98 -12.83
N ASN A 365 21.39 14.86 -13.22
CA ASN A 365 20.71 15.79 -14.13
C ASN A 365 19.82 16.81 -13.41
N ILE A 366 19.76 16.79 -12.07
CA ILE A 366 18.92 17.73 -11.33
C ILE A 366 19.43 19.16 -11.49
N LYS A 367 18.53 20.13 -11.68
CA LYS A 367 18.92 21.54 -11.62
C LYS A 367 19.05 21.97 -10.16
N ILE A 368 20.22 22.45 -9.76
CA ILE A 368 20.53 22.87 -8.39
C ILE A 368 20.63 24.39 -8.34
N ASN A 369 19.73 25.03 -7.62
CA ASN A 369 19.86 26.42 -7.21
C ASN A 369 20.28 26.45 -5.74
N LEU A 370 21.40 27.09 -5.44
CA LEU A 370 21.98 27.14 -4.11
C LEU A 370 22.04 28.59 -3.64
N GLN A 371 21.44 28.88 -2.50
CA GLN A 371 21.61 30.16 -1.82
C GLN A 371 22.66 30.05 -0.72
N LEU A 372 23.54 31.05 -0.63
CA LEU A 372 24.57 31.19 0.39
C LEU A 372 24.48 32.56 1.06
N LEU A 373 24.92 32.62 2.32
CA LEU A 373 24.98 33.83 3.12
C LEU A 373 26.26 34.63 2.84
N LYS A 374 27.41 33.95 2.72
CA LYS A 374 28.73 34.60 2.55
C LYS A 374 29.20 34.58 1.09
N ILE A 375 29.69 35.74 0.63
CA ILE A 375 30.26 35.91 -0.73
C ILE A 375 31.51 35.04 -0.93
N GLU A 376 32.35 34.92 0.09
CA GLU A 376 33.60 34.14 0.04
C GLU A 376 33.33 32.65 -0.23
N ASN A 377 32.34 32.09 0.46
CA ASN A 377 31.85 30.73 0.28
C ASN A 377 31.34 30.50 -1.15
N ALA A 378 30.58 31.46 -1.69
CA ALA A 378 30.09 31.40 -3.06
C ALA A 378 31.22 31.39 -4.11
N LYS A 379 32.27 32.20 -3.93
CA LYS A 379 33.44 32.21 -4.83
C LYS A 379 34.12 30.85 -4.91
N THR A 380 34.28 30.17 -3.78
CA THR A 380 34.88 28.82 -3.71
C THR A 380 34.04 27.79 -4.45
N PHE A 381 32.71 27.86 -4.29
CA PHE A 381 31.81 26.88 -4.90
C PHE A 381 31.55 27.11 -6.39
N ARG A 382 31.53 28.38 -6.86
CA ARG A 382 31.45 28.72 -8.29
C ARG A 382 32.56 28.02 -9.09
N LYS A 383 33.76 27.88 -8.52
CA LYS A 383 34.89 27.18 -9.17
C LYS A 383 34.70 25.67 -9.31
N ARG A 384 33.84 25.05 -8.50
CA ARG A 384 33.63 23.59 -8.46
C ARG A 384 32.48 23.11 -9.35
N ASN A 385 31.67 24.03 -9.90
CA ASN A 385 30.56 23.74 -10.81
C ASN A 385 29.55 22.69 -10.30
N ILE A 386 29.30 22.67 -8.99
CA ILE A 386 28.38 21.70 -8.35
C ILE A 386 26.92 22.14 -8.49
N ALA A 387 26.67 23.44 -8.38
CA ALA A 387 25.35 24.06 -8.52
C ALA A 387 25.23 24.83 -9.83
N ASP A 388 24.07 24.77 -10.46
CA ASP A 388 23.78 25.45 -11.73
C ASP A 388 23.59 26.96 -11.54
N ASN A 389 23.07 27.35 -10.37
CA ASN A 389 22.93 28.75 -10.00
C ASN A 389 23.31 28.94 -8.53
N ILE A 390 24.16 29.93 -8.24
CA ILE A 390 24.57 30.29 -6.89
C ILE A 390 24.15 31.73 -6.62
N ILE A 391 23.22 31.88 -5.67
CA ILE A 391 22.64 33.15 -5.26
C ILE A 391 23.24 33.54 -3.90
N VAL A 392 23.76 34.76 -3.80
CA VAL A 392 24.22 35.33 -2.53
C VAL A 392 23.31 36.47 -2.14
N SER A 393 22.67 36.38 -0.97
CA SER A 393 21.67 37.36 -0.53
C SER A 393 22.23 38.79 -0.51
N GLY A 394 23.48 38.94 -0.04
CA GLY A 394 24.16 40.23 0.03
C GLY A 394 24.48 40.85 -1.35
N GLU A 395 24.80 40.03 -2.36
CA GLU A 395 25.07 40.53 -3.73
C GLU A 395 23.78 41.11 -4.34
N ILE A 396 22.65 40.39 -4.24
CA ILE A 396 21.38 40.84 -4.82
C ILE A 396 20.88 42.14 -4.17
N LEU A 397 20.93 42.21 -2.84
CA LEU A 397 20.50 43.42 -2.13
C LEU A 397 21.38 44.61 -2.52
N GLY A 398 22.70 44.43 -2.57
CA GLY A 398 23.63 45.46 -3.01
C GLY A 398 23.35 45.95 -4.43
N ASP A 399 23.14 45.04 -5.38
CA ASP A 399 22.81 45.37 -6.78
C ASP A 399 21.47 46.10 -6.91
N MET A 400 20.49 45.83 -6.05
CA MET A 400 19.21 46.55 -6.04
C MET A 400 19.38 47.99 -5.57
N PHE A 401 20.09 48.21 -4.46
CA PHE A 401 20.38 49.58 -3.98
C PHE A 401 21.24 50.38 -4.97
N LEU A 402 22.15 49.71 -5.69
CA LEU A 402 23.02 50.35 -6.67
C LEU A 402 22.25 50.86 -7.90
N LYS A 403 21.08 50.28 -8.21
CA LYS A 403 20.22 50.77 -9.29
C LYS A 403 19.43 52.04 -8.92
N ASP A 404 19.29 52.29 -7.62
CA ASP A 404 18.59 53.47 -7.08
C ASP A 404 19.56 54.64 -6.80
N LEU A 405 20.88 54.40 -6.89
CA LEU A 405 21.95 55.40 -6.87
C LEU A 405 22.24 55.90 -8.29
#